data_AF-A0A9P5J5Y7-F1
#
_entry.id   AF-A0A9P5J5Y7-F1
#
_cell.length_a   1.000
_cell.length_b   1.000
_cell.length_c   1.000
_cell.angle_alpha   90.00
_cell.angle_beta   90.00
_cell.angle_gamma   90.00
#
_symmetry.space_group_name_H-M   'P 1'
#
loop_
_entity.id
_entity.type
_entity.pdbx_description
1 polymer ?
#
loop_
_entity_poly.entity_id
_entity_poly.type
_entity_poly.pdbx_seq_one_letter_code
_entity_poly.pdbx_strand_id
1 'polypeptide(L)'
;MPVHPPRSTLLSIKSISLIVVAVLLALLSQRFLNLRASVTRTATAPSLANTKKNNAMAFSTDIASLKKQWREALDELPSTPDNIPAFFLAHGHPMTIWPKHVPKPEGRLGATFKWGGPDGPLGLFLDDFGPVLLEKYKPKGIVVFSAHWETNNQRLVSDYGDENPLLMDYYGFNPELYKLEFKSRGDKALTSRVVEAFTKAGMPARPSPSTEVRGRDGRPRVGSAPLPSGAVLGAGFDHGVFMPFMRMFRASQTKSSPASTLPPIVEVSIDSSLDPTYHLKIGQAVQDLRKEGVLVISGGLTVHTFQDFSAFSLETAGEEYTAWDKAVGDAVEVEDPTERTKALLSLTSHPGFRLAHPREDHFIPLYVAAGAGGVGSPQEKEGKLNLKAKVLSRIYGGSSFVFGLE
;
A
#
# COMPACT_ATOMS: atom_id res chain seq x y z
N MET A 1 -56.71 42.56 69.27
CA MET A 1 -55.42 41.83 69.16
C MET A 1 -55.68 40.60 68.30
N PRO A 2 -54.93 40.33 67.21
CA PRO A 2 -53.48 40.03 67.22
C PRO A 2 -52.69 40.77 66.11
N VAL A 3 -51.50 41.35 66.35
CA VAL A 3 -50.12 40.82 66.47
C VAL A 3 -49.61 40.07 65.22
N HIS A 4 -48.76 40.78 64.46
CA HIS A 4 -47.92 40.30 63.36
C HIS A 4 -46.81 39.33 63.80
N PRO A 5 -46.33 38.46 62.90
CA PRO A 5 -44.94 38.00 62.86
C PRO A 5 -44.16 38.59 61.67
N PRO A 6 -42.81 38.55 61.69
CA PRO A 6 -41.95 39.48 60.97
C PRO A 6 -41.50 39.03 59.57
N ARG A 7 -41.10 40.01 58.76
CA ARG A 7 -40.48 39.86 57.43
C ARG A 7 -39.09 39.21 57.54
N SER A 8 -38.90 38.08 56.85
CA SER A 8 -37.57 37.56 56.48
C SER A 8 -37.28 37.89 55.01
N THR A 9 -36.08 38.40 54.76
CA THR A 9 -35.52 38.82 53.47
C THR A 9 -35.47 37.67 52.47
N LEU A 10 -36.29 37.75 51.41
CA LEU A 10 -36.17 36.94 50.21
C LEU A 10 -34.99 37.45 49.36
N LEU A 11 -33.81 36.83 49.48
CA LEU A 11 -32.84 36.84 48.40
C LEU A 11 -33.36 35.90 47.31
N SER A 12 -33.72 36.50 46.18
CA SER A 12 -34.25 35.84 44.99
C SER A 12 -33.35 34.68 44.53
N ILE A 13 -33.94 33.48 44.46
CA ILE A 13 -33.34 32.25 43.90
C ILE A 13 -32.84 32.46 42.45
N LYS A 14 -33.28 33.50 41.75
CA LYS A 14 -32.81 33.82 40.39
C LYS A 14 -31.35 34.30 40.34
N SER A 15 -30.81 34.86 41.41
CA SER A 15 -29.42 35.36 41.42
C SER A 15 -28.39 34.26 41.68
N ILE A 16 -28.78 33.20 42.40
CA ILE A 16 -27.89 32.06 42.70
C ILE A 16 -27.74 31.17 41.45
N SER A 17 -28.79 30.98 40.66
CA SER A 17 -28.70 30.23 39.39
C SER A 17 -27.85 30.92 38.32
N LEU A 18 -27.85 32.26 38.24
CA LEU A 18 -27.00 32.97 37.28
C LEU A 18 -25.52 32.91 37.65
N ILE A 19 -25.19 32.98 38.95
CA ILE A 19 -23.80 32.91 39.42
C ILE A 19 -23.23 31.50 39.23
N VAL A 20 -24.02 30.45 39.51
CA VAL A 20 -23.58 29.06 39.29
C VAL A 20 -23.39 28.76 37.81
N VAL A 21 -24.27 29.26 36.93
CA VAL A 21 -24.13 29.10 35.47
C VAL A 21 -22.94 29.89 34.92
N ALA A 22 -22.68 31.11 35.42
CA ALA A 22 -21.52 31.90 35.03
C ALA A 22 -20.18 31.26 35.47
N VAL A 23 -20.13 30.67 36.67
CA VAL A 23 -18.95 29.95 37.17
C VAL A 23 -18.72 28.66 36.37
N LEU A 24 -19.77 27.92 36.02
CA LEU A 24 -19.66 26.73 35.16
C LEU A 24 -19.19 27.09 33.74
N LEU A 25 -19.70 28.18 33.14
CA LEU A 25 -19.25 28.66 31.84
C LEU A 25 -17.80 29.17 31.86
N ALA A 26 -17.36 29.83 32.95
CA ALA A 26 -15.97 30.26 33.12
C ALA A 26 -15.00 29.08 33.30
N LEU A 27 -15.42 28.01 34.01
CA LEU A 27 -14.64 26.78 34.16
C LEU A 27 -14.57 25.97 32.85
N LEU A 28 -15.65 25.96 32.06
CA LEU A 28 -15.66 25.39 30.71
C LEU A 28 -14.79 26.19 29.75
N SER A 29 -14.81 27.53 29.80
CA SER A 29 -13.93 28.36 28.97
C SER A 29 -12.46 28.23 29.36
N GLN A 30 -12.14 28.10 30.66
CA GLN A 30 -10.77 27.81 31.10
C GLN A 30 -10.30 26.41 30.72
N ARG A 31 -11.17 25.39 30.72
CA ARG A 31 -10.84 24.07 30.16
C ARG A 31 -10.63 24.12 28.64
N PHE A 32 -11.40 24.90 27.90
CA PHE A 32 -11.21 25.10 26.46
C PHE A 32 -9.95 25.93 26.14
N LEU A 33 -9.60 26.93 26.95
CA LEU A 33 -8.33 27.66 26.82
C LEU A 33 -7.13 26.77 27.18
N ASN A 34 -7.23 25.92 28.20
CA ASN A 34 -6.17 24.97 28.55
C ASN A 34 -6.05 23.83 27.52
N LEU A 35 -7.14 23.38 26.89
CA LEU A 35 -7.07 22.48 25.73
C LEU A 35 -6.44 23.18 24.53
N ARG A 36 -6.78 24.44 24.24
CA ARG A 36 -6.13 25.21 23.17
C ARG A 36 -4.65 25.47 23.46
N ALA A 37 -4.27 25.76 24.70
CA ALA A 37 -2.87 25.94 25.10
C ALA A 37 -2.07 24.62 25.09
N SER A 38 -2.74 23.49 25.33
CA SER A 38 -2.15 22.16 25.15
C SER A 38 -2.05 21.74 23.68
N VAL A 39 -2.90 22.30 22.80
CA VAL A 39 -2.89 22.06 21.35
C VAL A 39 -1.97 23.04 20.60
N THR A 40 -1.60 24.18 21.20
CA THR A 40 -0.58 25.11 20.67
C THR A 40 0.82 24.90 21.22
N ARG A 41 1.04 23.88 22.07
CA ARG A 41 2.39 23.34 22.24
C ARG A 41 2.67 22.53 20.99
N THR A 42 3.32 23.16 20.02
CA THR A 42 3.94 22.51 18.88
C THR A 42 4.59 21.23 19.38
N ALA A 43 3.97 20.09 19.05
CA ALA A 43 4.71 18.86 18.89
C ALA A 43 5.64 19.15 17.71
N THR A 44 6.79 19.76 18.00
CA THR A 44 7.94 19.64 17.13
C THR A 44 8.14 18.15 17.01
N ALA A 45 7.73 17.60 15.86
CA ALA A 45 8.25 16.34 15.38
C ALA A 45 9.76 16.37 15.64
N PRO A 46 10.39 15.27 16.10
CA PRO A 46 11.82 15.25 16.29
C PRO A 46 12.46 15.81 15.02
N SER A 47 13.17 16.91 15.20
CA SER A 47 13.91 17.54 14.12
C SER A 47 14.88 16.47 13.62
N LEU A 48 14.57 15.88 12.46
CA LEU A 48 15.51 15.11 11.65
C LEU A 48 16.53 16.08 11.03
N ALA A 49 17.09 16.99 11.83
CA ALA A 49 18.17 17.87 11.43
C ALA A 49 19.50 17.23 11.82
N ASN A 50 19.86 16.15 11.11
CA ASN A 50 21.25 15.94 10.66
C ASN A 50 21.36 14.78 9.66
N THR A 51 20.52 14.75 8.64
CA THR A 51 20.86 13.97 7.45
C THR A 51 21.74 14.84 6.57
N LYS A 52 22.99 14.39 6.32
CA LYS A 52 23.74 14.83 5.14
C LYS A 52 22.77 14.82 3.96
N LYS A 53 22.84 15.81 3.07
CA LYS A 53 22.14 15.79 1.77
C LYS A 53 22.56 14.52 1.03
N ASN A 54 21.88 13.41 1.27
CA ASN A 54 21.96 12.23 0.45
C ASN A 54 21.28 12.59 -0.88
N ASN A 55 21.79 12.04 -1.97
CA ASN A 55 21.18 12.13 -3.30
C ASN A 55 19.86 11.33 -3.33
N ALA A 56 18.89 11.74 -2.52
CA ALA A 56 17.56 11.15 -2.46
C ALA A 56 16.90 11.26 -3.83
N MET A 57 16.27 10.17 -4.30
CA MET A 57 15.58 10.16 -5.58
C MET A 57 14.43 11.19 -5.53
N ALA A 58 14.50 12.23 -6.35
CA ALA A 58 13.57 13.35 -6.32
C ALA A 58 12.36 13.11 -7.24
N PHE A 59 11.21 13.68 -6.89
CA PHE A 59 10.11 13.80 -7.84
C PHE A 59 10.53 14.62 -9.04
N SER A 60 9.99 14.26 -10.21
CA SER A 60 10.21 15.01 -11.45
C SER A 60 8.95 14.96 -12.30
N THR A 61 8.63 16.09 -12.93
CA THR A 61 7.61 16.17 -13.98
C THR A 61 8.16 15.78 -15.36
N ASP A 62 9.47 15.50 -15.46
CA ASP A 62 10.13 14.98 -16.66
C ASP A 62 10.27 13.45 -16.59
N ILE A 63 9.55 12.76 -17.48
CA ILE A 63 9.55 11.30 -17.59
C ILE A 63 10.95 10.76 -17.96
N ALA A 64 11.72 11.49 -18.78
CA ALA A 64 13.06 11.03 -19.17
C ALA A 64 14.02 11.04 -17.97
N SER A 65 13.97 12.08 -17.14
CA SER A 65 14.71 12.14 -15.88
C SER A 65 14.29 11.03 -14.91
N LEU A 66 12.99 10.81 -14.69
CA LEU A 66 12.54 9.68 -13.85
C LEU A 66 13.07 8.35 -14.42
N LYS A 67 13.02 8.18 -15.75
CA LYS A 67 13.50 6.96 -16.40
C LYS A 67 14.97 6.69 -16.15
N LYS A 68 15.79 7.72 -16.25
CA LYS A 68 17.20 7.63 -15.90
C LYS A 68 17.39 7.20 -14.45
N GLN A 69 16.68 7.84 -13.51
CA GLN A 69 16.79 7.55 -12.08
C GLN A 69 16.41 6.12 -11.72
N TRP A 70 15.27 5.60 -12.22
CA TRP A 70 14.89 4.23 -11.90
C TRP A 70 15.78 3.21 -12.61
N ARG A 71 16.29 3.50 -13.82
CA ARG A 71 17.24 2.61 -14.49
C ARG A 71 18.54 2.46 -13.70
N GLU A 72 19.11 3.57 -13.24
CA GLU A 72 20.27 3.56 -12.34
C GLU A 72 19.98 2.76 -11.06
N ALA A 73 18.81 2.97 -10.44
CA ALA A 73 18.42 2.24 -9.23
C ALA A 73 18.23 0.73 -9.46
N LEU A 74 17.70 0.33 -10.62
CA LEU A 74 17.54 -1.07 -11.01
C LEU A 74 18.88 -1.73 -11.35
N ASP A 75 19.80 -1.03 -12.00
CA ASP A 75 21.12 -1.55 -12.33
C ASP A 75 21.94 -1.84 -11.07
N GLU A 76 21.84 -0.97 -10.07
CA GLU A 76 22.48 -1.10 -8.75
C GLU A 76 21.91 -2.23 -7.87
N LEU A 77 20.76 -2.82 -8.24
CA LEU A 77 20.23 -3.95 -7.49
C LEU A 77 21.23 -5.12 -7.47
N PRO A 78 21.44 -5.78 -6.32
CA PRO A 78 22.35 -6.90 -6.21
C PRO A 78 21.83 -8.08 -7.03
N SER A 79 22.74 -8.89 -7.59
CA SER A 79 22.42 -10.14 -8.25
C SER A 79 22.56 -11.30 -7.25
N THR A 80 21.51 -11.52 -6.46
CA THR A 80 21.50 -12.47 -5.32
C THR A 80 20.36 -13.48 -5.48
N PRO A 81 20.43 -14.43 -6.43
CA PRO A 81 19.37 -15.40 -6.67
C PRO A 81 19.05 -16.30 -5.45
N ASP A 82 20.03 -16.48 -4.55
CA ASP A 82 19.88 -17.28 -3.32
C ASP A 82 19.49 -16.43 -2.09
N ASN A 83 19.25 -15.11 -2.25
CA ASN A 83 18.68 -14.24 -1.22
C ASN A 83 18.09 -13.00 -1.93
N ILE A 84 16.91 -13.19 -2.52
CA ILE A 84 16.26 -12.18 -3.36
C ILE A 84 15.74 -11.03 -2.49
N PRO A 85 15.93 -9.75 -2.84
CA PRO A 85 15.31 -8.64 -2.13
C PRO A 85 13.76 -8.72 -2.14
N ALA A 86 13.12 -8.06 -1.18
CA ALA A 86 11.66 -7.92 -1.16
C ALA A 86 11.24 -6.57 -1.74
N PHE A 87 10.12 -6.53 -2.46
CA PHE A 87 9.73 -5.34 -3.22
C PHE A 87 8.32 -4.86 -2.88
N PHE A 88 8.19 -3.56 -2.60
CA PHE A 88 6.91 -2.87 -2.67
C PHE A 88 6.73 -2.30 -4.07
N LEU A 89 5.62 -2.65 -4.72
CA LEU A 89 5.30 -2.27 -6.08
C LEU A 89 4.04 -1.41 -6.12
N ALA A 90 4.12 -0.27 -6.79
CA ALA A 90 2.92 0.49 -7.12
C ALA A 90 2.04 -0.28 -8.13
N HIS A 91 0.76 -0.47 -7.81
CA HIS A 91 -0.08 -1.43 -8.53
C HIS A 91 -1.46 -0.92 -8.95
N GLY A 92 -2.24 -1.81 -9.59
CA GLY A 92 -3.70 -1.66 -9.69
C GLY A 92 -4.18 -0.52 -10.59
N HIS A 93 -3.39 -0.11 -11.59
CA HIS A 93 -3.75 1.03 -12.43
C HIS A 93 -4.16 0.61 -13.86
N PRO A 94 -5.46 0.44 -14.17
CA PRO A 94 -5.93 -0.06 -15.48
C PRO A 94 -5.52 0.78 -16.67
N MET A 95 -5.25 2.08 -16.46
CA MET A 95 -4.79 2.96 -17.53
C MET A 95 -3.41 2.55 -18.07
N THR A 96 -2.61 1.79 -17.32
CA THR A 96 -1.33 1.28 -17.82
C THR A 96 -1.49 0.34 -19.00
N ILE A 97 -2.64 -0.32 -19.18
CA ILE A 97 -2.88 -1.24 -20.30
C ILE A 97 -3.93 -0.68 -21.27
N TRP A 98 -4.10 0.65 -21.30
CA TRP A 98 -5.07 1.30 -22.18
C TRP A 98 -4.89 0.91 -23.66
N PRO A 99 -5.95 0.48 -24.37
CA PRO A 99 -5.83 0.09 -25.76
C PRO A 99 -5.41 1.27 -26.65
N LYS A 100 -4.40 1.07 -27.50
CA LYS A 100 -3.79 2.17 -28.28
C LYS A 100 -4.75 2.85 -29.25
N HIS A 101 -5.76 2.13 -29.76
CA HIS A 101 -6.77 2.67 -30.68
C HIS A 101 -7.91 3.40 -29.97
N VAL A 102 -8.02 3.28 -28.65
CA VAL A 102 -9.06 3.97 -27.88
C VAL A 102 -8.57 5.38 -27.56
N PRO A 103 -9.33 6.44 -27.91
CA PRO A 103 -8.96 7.81 -27.60
C PRO A 103 -8.62 8.01 -26.12
N LYS A 104 -7.62 8.85 -25.86
CA LYS A 104 -7.17 9.18 -24.50
C LYS A 104 -8.22 10.09 -23.84
N PRO A 105 -8.52 9.92 -22.53
CA PRO A 105 -9.38 10.86 -21.80
C PRO A 105 -8.82 12.29 -21.86
N GLU A 106 -9.69 13.27 -22.10
CA GLU A 106 -9.34 14.69 -22.09
C GLU A 106 -9.74 15.38 -20.76
N GLY A 107 -9.38 16.65 -20.60
CA GLY A 107 -9.77 17.46 -19.44
C GLY A 107 -9.10 17.03 -18.13
N ARG A 108 -9.84 17.05 -17.01
CA ARG A 108 -9.32 16.77 -15.65
C ARG A 108 -8.69 15.37 -15.53
N LEU A 109 -9.13 14.41 -16.33
CA LEU A 109 -8.55 13.05 -16.37
C LEU A 109 -7.32 12.95 -17.28
N GLY A 110 -7.05 13.96 -18.11
CA GLY A 110 -5.91 13.97 -19.03
C GLY A 110 -4.56 13.98 -18.32
N ALA A 111 -4.43 14.74 -17.22
CA ALA A 111 -3.22 14.71 -16.39
C ALA A 111 -3.04 13.32 -15.75
N THR A 112 -4.08 12.76 -15.14
CA THR A 112 -4.03 11.40 -14.59
C THR A 112 -3.66 10.37 -15.66
N PHE A 113 -4.19 10.49 -16.88
CA PHE A 113 -3.86 9.59 -17.98
C PHE A 113 -2.43 9.78 -18.50
N LYS A 114 -1.90 11.01 -18.55
CA LYS A 114 -0.51 11.27 -18.91
C LYS A 114 0.45 10.51 -17.99
N TRP A 115 0.14 10.46 -16.70
CA TRP A 115 0.99 9.86 -15.67
C TRP A 115 0.72 8.37 -15.44
N GLY A 116 -0.53 7.94 -15.58
CA GLY A 116 -0.97 6.56 -15.35
C GLY A 116 -1.19 5.72 -16.62
N GLY A 117 -1.17 6.34 -17.79
CA GLY A 117 -1.40 5.69 -19.08
C GLY A 117 -0.28 4.74 -19.51
N PRO A 118 -0.38 4.12 -20.71
CA PRO A 118 0.58 3.14 -21.16
C PRO A 118 2.00 3.70 -21.33
N ASP A 119 2.08 4.96 -21.75
CA ASP A 119 3.31 5.74 -21.95
C ASP A 119 3.70 6.54 -20.70
N GLY A 120 2.91 6.44 -19.61
CA GLY A 120 3.20 7.08 -18.33
C GLY A 120 4.34 6.36 -17.59
N PRO A 121 5.00 7.03 -16.64
CA PRO A 121 6.18 6.49 -15.99
C PRO A 121 5.94 5.18 -15.23
N LEU A 122 4.75 4.94 -14.66
CA LEU A 122 4.49 3.67 -13.97
C LEU A 122 4.53 2.49 -14.95
N GLY A 123 3.86 2.63 -16.09
CA GLY A 123 3.90 1.62 -17.14
C GLY A 123 5.33 1.38 -17.65
N LEU A 124 6.08 2.44 -17.92
CA LEU A 124 7.46 2.36 -18.39
C LEU A 124 8.40 1.75 -17.35
N PHE A 125 8.22 2.08 -16.08
CA PHE A 125 8.96 1.47 -14.97
C PHE A 125 8.68 -0.03 -14.89
N LEU A 126 7.41 -0.45 -14.93
CA LEU A 126 7.04 -1.88 -14.89
C LEU A 126 7.66 -2.68 -16.04
N ASP A 127 7.68 -2.10 -17.24
CA ASP A 127 8.29 -2.69 -18.44
C ASP A 127 9.81 -2.91 -18.28
N ASP A 128 10.47 -2.05 -17.50
CA ASP A 128 11.89 -2.12 -17.21
C ASP A 128 12.17 -3.04 -16.01
N PHE A 129 11.29 -3.00 -15.00
CA PHE A 129 11.43 -3.68 -13.71
C PHE A 129 11.32 -5.20 -13.83
N GLY A 130 10.27 -5.69 -14.49
CA GLY A 130 10.01 -7.14 -14.62
C GLY A 130 11.18 -7.92 -15.23
N PRO A 131 11.73 -7.51 -16.39
CA PRO A 131 12.88 -8.17 -16.99
C PRO A 131 14.11 -8.18 -16.08
N VAL A 132 14.41 -7.06 -15.39
CA VAL A 132 15.54 -6.98 -14.46
C VAL A 132 15.39 -7.98 -13.31
N LEU A 133 14.18 -8.13 -12.75
CA LEU A 133 13.95 -9.12 -11.68
C LEU A 133 14.14 -10.55 -12.17
N LEU A 134 13.63 -10.88 -13.35
CA LEU A 134 13.79 -12.22 -13.93
C LEU A 134 15.25 -12.54 -14.24
N GLU A 135 16.00 -11.56 -14.76
CA GLU A 135 17.40 -11.72 -15.13
C GLU A 135 18.31 -11.88 -13.89
N LYS A 136 18.21 -10.97 -12.92
CA LYS A 136 19.08 -10.95 -11.73
C LYS A 136 18.77 -12.10 -10.77
N TYR A 137 17.50 -12.45 -10.60
CA TYR A 137 17.08 -13.32 -9.50
C TYR A 137 16.63 -14.71 -9.94
N LYS A 138 16.22 -14.90 -11.20
CA LYS A 138 15.73 -16.19 -11.74
C LYS A 138 14.82 -16.93 -10.74
N PRO A 139 13.75 -16.27 -10.24
CA PRO A 139 13.02 -16.76 -9.09
C PRO A 139 12.37 -18.11 -9.39
N LYS A 140 12.42 -19.02 -8.41
CA LYS A 140 11.76 -20.33 -8.49
C LYS A 140 10.24 -20.23 -8.33
N GLY A 141 9.77 -19.12 -7.79
CA GLY A 141 8.36 -18.76 -7.66
C GLY A 141 8.22 -17.31 -7.17
N ILE A 142 7.01 -16.78 -7.29
CA ILE A 142 6.65 -15.42 -6.87
C ILE A 142 5.55 -15.54 -5.81
N VAL A 143 5.77 -14.91 -4.67
CA VAL A 143 4.75 -14.71 -3.63
C VAL A 143 4.34 -13.25 -3.65
N VAL A 144 3.07 -12.99 -3.93
CA VAL A 144 2.54 -11.64 -4.08
C VAL A 144 1.45 -11.35 -3.05
N PHE A 145 1.52 -10.19 -2.41
CA PHE A 145 0.47 -9.67 -1.53
C PHE A 145 -0.22 -8.49 -2.22
N SER A 146 -1.55 -8.46 -2.25
CA SER A 146 -2.30 -7.37 -2.88
C SER A 146 -3.16 -6.62 -1.88
N ALA A 147 -3.20 -5.29 -1.99
CA ALA A 147 -4.16 -4.44 -1.29
C ALA A 147 -5.64 -4.82 -1.54
N HIS A 148 -5.92 -5.54 -2.63
CA HIS A 148 -7.27 -5.93 -3.06
C HIS A 148 -7.72 -7.29 -2.51
N TRP A 149 -6.90 -7.98 -1.71
CA TRP A 149 -7.30 -9.23 -1.08
C TRP A 149 -7.09 -9.20 0.41
N GLU A 150 -8.18 -8.91 1.14
CA GLU A 150 -8.17 -8.77 2.58
C GLU A 150 -8.92 -9.91 3.27
N THR A 151 -8.36 -10.41 4.37
CA THR A 151 -8.94 -11.48 5.16
C THR A 151 -8.88 -11.17 6.65
N ASN A 152 -9.80 -11.76 7.41
CA ASN A 152 -9.88 -11.56 8.85
C ASN A 152 -9.43 -12.82 9.59
N ASN A 153 -8.63 -12.66 10.64
CA ASN A 153 -8.16 -13.70 11.57
C ASN A 153 -7.30 -14.83 11.00
N GLN A 154 -7.22 -14.99 9.67
CA GLN A 154 -6.44 -16.03 9.01
C GLN A 154 -6.02 -15.57 7.62
N ARG A 155 -4.78 -15.86 7.23
CA ARG A 155 -4.28 -15.61 5.87
C ARG A 155 -4.75 -16.69 4.90
N LEU A 156 -5.25 -16.25 3.75
CA LEU A 156 -5.52 -17.12 2.61
C LEU A 156 -4.36 -17.07 1.62
N VAL A 157 -3.96 -18.24 1.14
CA VAL A 157 -2.88 -18.42 0.17
C VAL A 157 -3.47 -19.14 -1.04
N SER A 158 -3.34 -18.56 -2.24
CA SER A 158 -4.00 -19.11 -3.44
C SER A 158 -3.48 -20.51 -3.79
N ASP A 159 -4.37 -21.49 -3.96
CA ASP A 159 -4.11 -22.83 -4.49
C ASP A 159 -4.98 -23.05 -5.73
N TYR A 160 -4.62 -22.40 -6.84
CA TYR A 160 -5.42 -22.36 -8.07
C TYR A 160 -5.01 -23.42 -9.11
N GLY A 161 -4.00 -24.24 -8.81
CA GLY A 161 -3.52 -25.28 -9.73
C GLY A 161 -2.73 -24.74 -10.91
N ASP A 162 -2.94 -25.32 -12.10
CA ASP A 162 -2.11 -25.06 -13.29
C ASP A 162 -2.42 -23.74 -14.01
N GLU A 163 -3.53 -23.09 -13.68
CA GLU A 163 -3.91 -21.79 -14.24
C GLU A 163 -4.53 -20.89 -13.16
N ASN A 164 -3.94 -19.73 -12.92
CA ASN A 164 -4.50 -18.72 -12.03
C ASN A 164 -5.62 -17.96 -12.76
N PRO A 165 -6.88 -18.04 -12.29
CA PRO A 165 -7.96 -17.22 -12.84
C PRO A 165 -7.70 -15.73 -12.55
N LEU A 166 -8.30 -14.86 -13.38
CA LEU A 166 -8.29 -13.41 -13.16
C LEU A 166 -9.61 -12.95 -12.56
N LEU A 167 -9.53 -12.05 -11.59
CA LEU A 167 -10.66 -11.36 -10.99
C LEU A 167 -10.69 -9.92 -11.50
N MET A 168 -11.74 -9.58 -12.26
CA MET A 168 -11.93 -8.23 -12.83
C MET A 168 -12.59 -7.28 -11.81
N ASP A 169 -11.88 -6.92 -10.75
CA ASP A 169 -12.37 -6.11 -9.61
C ASP A 169 -12.24 -4.58 -9.79
N TYR A 170 -12.43 -4.10 -11.02
CA TYR A 170 -12.39 -2.66 -11.38
C TYR A 170 -13.53 -2.32 -12.35
N TYR A 171 -14.00 -1.07 -12.35
CA TYR A 171 -15.24 -0.67 -13.04
C TYR A 171 -15.11 0.67 -13.77
N GLY A 172 -15.95 0.90 -14.78
CA GLY A 172 -16.02 2.17 -15.49
C GLY A 172 -14.94 2.38 -16.57
N PHE A 173 -14.23 1.32 -16.94
CA PHE A 173 -13.18 1.34 -17.95
C PHE A 173 -13.65 0.84 -19.32
N ASN A 174 -12.80 0.99 -20.35
CA ASN A 174 -13.10 0.49 -21.68
C ASN A 174 -13.40 -1.04 -21.66
N PRO A 175 -14.47 -1.52 -22.33
CA PRO A 175 -14.84 -2.94 -22.36
C PRO A 175 -13.73 -3.93 -22.77
N GLU A 176 -12.74 -3.48 -23.54
CA GLU A 176 -11.60 -4.31 -23.94
C GLU A 176 -10.66 -4.67 -22.79
N LEU A 177 -10.59 -3.83 -21.75
CA LEU A 177 -9.79 -4.13 -20.55
C LEU A 177 -10.35 -5.36 -19.80
N TYR A 178 -11.66 -5.59 -19.87
CA TYR A 178 -12.31 -6.76 -19.29
C TYR A 178 -12.12 -8.05 -20.08
N LYS A 179 -11.44 -7.98 -21.24
CA LYS A 179 -11.09 -9.12 -22.09
C LYS A 179 -9.58 -9.42 -22.04
N LEU A 180 -8.86 -8.81 -21.10
CA LEU A 180 -7.45 -9.08 -20.89
C LEU A 180 -7.25 -10.52 -20.41
N GLU A 181 -6.17 -11.12 -20.90
CA GLU A 181 -5.71 -12.45 -20.48
C GLU A 181 -4.28 -12.33 -19.96
N PHE A 182 -4.00 -13.06 -18.88
CA PHE A 182 -2.67 -13.18 -18.29
C PHE A 182 -2.47 -14.64 -17.89
N LYS A 183 -1.67 -15.37 -18.66
CA LYS A 183 -1.47 -16.81 -18.46
C LYS A 183 -0.41 -17.03 -17.38
N SER A 184 -0.81 -17.52 -16.23
CA SER A 184 0.12 -17.88 -15.14
C SER A 184 -0.38 -19.11 -14.40
N ARG A 185 0.52 -19.80 -13.69
CA ARG A 185 0.21 -21.01 -12.92
C ARG A 185 0.48 -20.80 -11.44
N GLY A 186 -0.26 -21.50 -10.60
CA GLY A 186 0.08 -21.67 -9.19
C GLY A 186 1.18 -22.71 -8.98
N ASP A 187 1.49 -22.97 -7.71
CA ASP A 187 2.34 -24.07 -7.29
C ASP A 187 1.94 -24.54 -5.89
N LYS A 188 1.53 -25.80 -5.79
CA LYS A 188 1.01 -26.37 -4.53
C LYS A 188 2.10 -26.51 -3.47
N ALA A 189 3.35 -26.77 -3.88
CA ALA A 189 4.48 -26.84 -2.96
C ALA A 189 4.82 -25.45 -2.41
N LEU A 190 4.86 -24.43 -3.28
CA LEU A 190 5.04 -23.04 -2.86
C LEU A 190 3.91 -22.59 -1.92
N THR A 191 2.66 -22.88 -2.28
CA THR A 191 1.49 -22.59 -1.43
C THR A 191 1.61 -23.20 -0.05
N SER A 192 1.96 -24.49 0.03
CA SER A 192 2.16 -25.20 1.29
C SER A 192 3.31 -24.58 2.10
N ARG A 193 4.41 -24.21 1.43
CA ARG A 193 5.57 -23.58 2.06
C ARG A 193 5.25 -22.21 2.66
N VAL A 194 4.42 -21.40 1.99
CA VAL A 194 3.94 -20.11 2.53
C VAL A 194 3.06 -20.34 3.77
N VAL A 195 2.12 -21.29 3.70
CA VAL A 195 1.25 -21.64 4.85
C VAL A 195 2.08 -22.11 6.04
N GLU A 196 3.11 -22.92 5.80
CA GLU A 196 4.07 -23.36 6.83
C GLU A 196 4.81 -22.17 7.45
N ALA A 197 5.26 -21.21 6.64
CA ALA A 197 5.97 -20.02 7.10
C ALA A 197 5.14 -19.22 8.12
N PHE A 198 3.85 -18.99 7.81
CA PHE A 198 2.92 -18.37 8.74
C PHE A 198 2.65 -19.24 9.98
N THR A 199 2.41 -20.54 9.79
CA THR A 199 2.11 -21.45 10.91
C THR A 199 3.27 -21.49 11.91
N LYS A 200 4.52 -21.53 11.43
CA LYS A 200 5.73 -21.45 12.26
C LYS A 200 5.85 -20.12 13.02
N ALA A 201 5.35 -19.03 12.44
CA ALA A 201 5.28 -17.72 13.10
C ALA A 201 4.09 -17.57 14.07
N GLY A 202 3.30 -18.64 14.31
CA GLY A 202 2.10 -18.60 15.17
C GLY A 202 0.94 -17.85 14.52
N MET A 203 0.96 -17.75 13.19
CA MET A 203 -0.01 -17.00 12.39
C MET A 203 -0.94 -17.97 11.65
N PRO A 204 -2.26 -17.94 11.88
CA PRO A 204 -3.18 -18.79 11.15
C PRO A 204 -3.11 -18.51 9.64
N ALA A 205 -2.89 -19.55 8.84
CA ALA A 205 -2.94 -19.49 7.39
C ALA A 205 -3.47 -20.80 6.81
N ARG A 206 -4.04 -20.76 5.60
CA ARG A 206 -4.42 -21.97 4.85
C ARG A 206 -4.46 -21.72 3.34
N PRO A 207 -4.42 -22.79 2.53
CA PRO A 207 -4.73 -22.71 1.11
C PRO A 207 -6.17 -22.24 0.86
N SER A 208 -6.37 -21.54 -0.25
CA SER A 208 -7.67 -21.06 -0.78
C SER A 208 -7.83 -21.54 -2.22
N PRO A 209 -8.76 -22.46 -2.51
CA PRO A 209 -8.98 -22.96 -3.86
C PRO A 209 -9.60 -21.89 -4.76
N SER A 210 -9.54 -22.10 -6.08
CA SER A 210 -10.16 -21.19 -7.08
C SER A 210 -11.69 -21.19 -7.04
N THR A 211 -12.30 -22.04 -6.23
CA THR A 211 -13.75 -22.07 -5.99
C THR A 211 -14.17 -21.27 -4.76
N GLU A 212 -13.22 -20.80 -3.94
CA GLU A 212 -13.51 -20.02 -2.75
C GLU A 212 -13.61 -18.52 -3.07
N VAL A 213 -14.72 -17.91 -2.65
CA VAL A 213 -14.98 -16.48 -2.84
C VAL A 213 -14.13 -15.65 -1.86
N ARG A 214 -13.45 -14.61 -2.38
CA ARG A 214 -12.63 -13.59 -1.69
C ARG A 214 -13.41 -12.67 -0.74
N GLY A 215 -14.55 -13.11 -0.22
CA GLY A 215 -15.31 -12.37 0.78
C GLY A 215 -15.83 -11.02 0.29
N ARG A 216 -15.53 -9.94 1.02
CA ARG A 216 -16.02 -8.57 0.75
C ARG A 216 -15.44 -8.00 -0.53
N ASP A 217 -14.19 -8.34 -0.84
CA ASP A 217 -13.46 -7.81 -2.00
C ASP A 217 -13.85 -8.52 -3.31
N GLY A 218 -14.40 -9.74 -3.21
CA GLY A 218 -14.96 -10.47 -4.35
C GLY A 218 -16.39 -10.08 -4.73
N ARG A 219 -17.01 -9.08 -4.06
CA ARG A 219 -18.40 -8.68 -4.34
C ARG A 219 -18.44 -7.54 -5.37
N PRO A 220 -19.28 -7.65 -6.42
CA PRO A 220 -19.64 -6.47 -7.21
C PRO A 220 -20.21 -5.40 -6.28
N ARG A 221 -19.73 -4.16 -6.39
CA ARG A 221 -20.35 -3.05 -5.64
C ARG A 221 -21.80 -2.91 -6.11
N VAL A 222 -22.71 -2.63 -5.18
CA VAL A 222 -24.11 -2.34 -5.53
C VAL A 222 -24.14 -1.15 -6.50
N GLY A 223 -24.73 -1.35 -7.70
CA GLY A 223 -24.78 -0.34 -8.77
C GLY A 223 -23.64 -0.40 -9.79
N SER A 224 -22.74 -1.38 -9.71
CA SER A 224 -21.72 -1.62 -10.76
C SER A 224 -22.37 -2.08 -12.08
N ALA A 225 -21.74 -1.73 -13.21
CA ALA A 225 -22.09 -2.34 -14.49
C ALA A 225 -22.00 -3.88 -14.41
N PRO A 226 -22.85 -4.64 -15.14
CA PRO A 226 -22.78 -6.09 -15.16
C PRO A 226 -21.37 -6.57 -15.55
N LEU A 227 -20.85 -7.56 -14.83
CA LEU A 227 -19.60 -8.21 -15.24
C LEU A 227 -19.79 -8.87 -16.62
N PRO A 228 -18.75 -8.88 -17.48
CA PRO A 228 -18.81 -9.59 -18.74
C PRO A 228 -19.06 -11.09 -18.52
N SER A 229 -19.71 -11.73 -19.50
CA SER A 229 -19.92 -13.18 -19.52
C SER A 229 -18.58 -13.92 -19.41
N GLY A 230 -18.42 -14.76 -18.38
CA GLY A 230 -17.18 -15.51 -18.11
C GLY A 230 -16.31 -14.96 -16.97
N ALA A 231 -16.65 -13.81 -16.38
CA ALA A 231 -15.99 -13.33 -15.17
C ALA A 231 -16.28 -14.28 -14.00
N VAL A 232 -15.23 -14.82 -13.38
CA VAL A 232 -15.36 -15.65 -12.18
C VAL A 232 -15.75 -14.74 -11.02
N LEU A 233 -16.97 -14.91 -10.50
CA LEU A 233 -17.35 -14.29 -9.24
C LEU A 233 -16.50 -14.92 -8.13
N GLY A 234 -15.62 -14.12 -7.54
CA GLY A 234 -15.10 -14.39 -6.21
C GLY A 234 -13.68 -14.96 -6.11
N ALA A 235 -13.04 -15.51 -7.12
CA ALA A 235 -11.67 -16.04 -7.00
C ALA A 235 -10.78 -15.63 -8.17
N GLY A 236 -9.46 -15.63 -7.95
CA GLY A 236 -8.47 -15.24 -8.97
C GLY A 236 -7.73 -13.96 -8.64
N PHE A 237 -6.62 -13.73 -9.34
CA PHE A 237 -5.77 -12.56 -9.15
C PHE A 237 -6.56 -11.28 -9.45
N ASP A 238 -6.57 -10.37 -8.49
CA ASP A 238 -7.12 -9.03 -8.68
C ASP A 238 -6.26 -8.20 -9.63
N HIS A 239 -6.80 -7.07 -10.09
CA HIS A 239 -6.10 -6.18 -11.01
C HIS A 239 -4.84 -5.54 -10.42
N GLY A 240 -4.73 -5.47 -9.09
CA GLY A 240 -3.51 -5.12 -8.38
C GLY A 240 -2.37 -6.12 -8.60
N VAL A 241 -2.66 -7.35 -9.01
CA VAL A 241 -1.66 -8.36 -9.36
C VAL A 241 -1.49 -8.49 -10.87
N PHE A 242 -2.55 -8.84 -11.60
CA PHE A 242 -2.36 -9.25 -13.00
C PHE A 242 -2.00 -8.09 -13.93
N MET A 243 -2.48 -6.87 -13.69
CA MET A 243 -2.17 -5.73 -14.58
C MET A 243 -0.69 -5.31 -14.54
N PRO A 244 -0.09 -5.06 -13.36
CA PRO A 244 1.35 -4.77 -13.34
C PRO A 244 2.16 -5.95 -13.84
N PHE A 245 1.74 -7.19 -13.58
CA PHE A 245 2.47 -8.38 -14.03
C PHE A 245 2.40 -8.58 -15.54
N MET A 246 1.27 -8.25 -16.18
CA MET A 246 1.18 -8.18 -17.64
C MET A 246 2.21 -7.22 -18.21
N ARG A 247 2.44 -6.05 -17.60
CA ARG A 247 3.50 -5.10 -18.03
C ARG A 247 4.89 -5.66 -17.78
N MET A 248 5.16 -6.12 -16.57
CA MET A 248 6.45 -6.68 -16.15
C MET A 248 6.90 -7.86 -17.01
N PHE A 249 5.96 -8.73 -17.39
CA PHE A 249 6.27 -10.01 -18.02
C PHE A 249 5.83 -10.11 -19.48
N ARG A 250 5.33 -9.03 -20.10
CA ARG A 250 4.94 -9.03 -21.52
C ARG A 250 6.04 -9.50 -22.48
N ALA A 251 7.30 -9.18 -22.19
CA ALA A 251 8.42 -9.57 -23.06
C ALA A 251 8.61 -11.10 -23.07
N SER A 252 8.16 -11.77 -22.00
CA SER A 252 8.18 -13.21 -21.83
C SER A 252 6.85 -13.86 -22.24
N GLN A 253 5.82 -13.11 -22.61
CA GLN A 253 4.48 -13.64 -22.86
C GLN A 253 3.85 -13.16 -24.17
N THR A 254 3.32 -14.11 -24.93
CA THR A 254 2.35 -13.86 -26.00
C THR A 254 1.01 -14.50 -25.64
N LYS A 255 -0.05 -14.21 -26.41
CA LYS A 255 -1.36 -14.87 -26.21
C LYS A 255 -1.29 -16.40 -26.29
N SER A 256 -0.28 -16.96 -26.96
CA SER A 256 -0.07 -18.41 -27.08
C SER A 256 1.00 -18.95 -26.12
N SER A 257 1.57 -18.12 -25.25
CA SER A 257 2.56 -18.60 -24.27
C SER A 257 1.90 -19.53 -23.26
N PRO A 258 2.53 -20.69 -22.94
CA PRO A 258 2.07 -21.54 -21.86
C PRO A 258 2.26 -20.82 -20.51
N ALA A 259 1.42 -21.14 -19.53
CA ALA A 259 1.54 -20.59 -18.17
C ALA A 259 2.90 -20.88 -17.51
N SER A 260 3.61 -21.93 -17.96
CA SER A 260 4.95 -22.31 -17.52
C SER A 260 6.07 -21.38 -17.99
N THR A 261 5.79 -20.40 -18.87
CA THR A 261 6.80 -19.41 -19.28
C THR A 261 7.19 -18.46 -18.15
N LEU A 262 6.36 -18.34 -17.10
CA LEU A 262 6.69 -17.59 -15.89
C LEU A 262 6.96 -18.55 -14.71
N PRO A 263 7.75 -18.09 -13.73
CA PRO A 263 7.74 -18.69 -12.40
C PRO A 263 6.30 -18.81 -11.88
N PRO A 264 5.97 -19.87 -11.12
CA PRO A 264 4.65 -19.97 -10.53
C PRO A 264 4.39 -18.78 -9.60
N ILE A 265 3.16 -18.29 -9.61
CA ILE A 265 2.73 -17.15 -8.81
C ILE A 265 1.71 -17.64 -7.79
N VAL A 266 1.96 -17.32 -6.53
CA VAL A 266 1.05 -17.57 -5.41
C VAL A 266 0.72 -16.23 -4.77
N GLU A 267 -0.57 -15.93 -4.66
CA GLU A 267 -1.05 -14.73 -4.01
C GLU A 267 -1.44 -15.01 -2.56
N VAL A 268 -1.20 -14.02 -1.69
CA VAL A 268 -1.50 -14.07 -0.26
C VAL A 268 -2.32 -12.85 0.12
N SER A 269 -3.40 -13.07 0.86
CA SER A 269 -4.22 -11.99 1.39
C SER A 269 -3.50 -11.18 2.48
N ILE A 270 -3.79 -9.87 2.55
CA ILE A 270 -3.45 -9.02 3.70
C ILE A 270 -4.45 -9.20 4.86
N ASP A 271 -4.11 -8.64 6.03
CA ASP A 271 -4.95 -8.74 7.24
C ASP A 271 -5.86 -7.52 7.41
N SER A 272 -7.15 -7.78 7.69
CA SER A 272 -8.19 -6.75 7.78
C SER A 272 -8.05 -5.75 8.93
N SER A 273 -7.16 -6.00 9.90
CA SER A 273 -6.82 -4.99 10.92
C SER A 273 -6.16 -3.76 10.31
N LEU A 274 -5.50 -3.93 9.16
CA LEU A 274 -4.70 -2.89 8.51
C LEU A 274 -3.66 -2.25 9.45
N ASP A 275 -3.21 -3.00 10.47
CA ASP A 275 -2.24 -2.51 11.45
C ASP A 275 -0.81 -2.56 10.86
N PRO A 276 -0.09 -1.43 10.76
CA PRO A 276 1.27 -1.39 10.22
C PRO A 276 2.24 -2.37 10.89
N THR A 277 2.20 -2.45 12.22
CA THR A 277 3.10 -3.30 13.01
C THR A 277 2.81 -4.78 12.76
N TYR A 278 1.55 -5.15 12.63
CA TYR A 278 1.13 -6.51 12.30
C TYR A 278 1.55 -6.89 10.88
N HIS A 279 1.46 -5.97 9.91
CA HIS A 279 1.87 -6.23 8.54
C HIS A 279 3.39 -6.33 8.36
N LEU A 280 4.18 -5.61 9.18
CA LEU A 280 5.61 -5.88 9.32
C LEU A 280 5.86 -7.33 9.76
N LYS A 281 5.12 -7.83 10.77
CA LYS A 281 5.25 -9.21 11.23
C LYS A 281 4.82 -10.23 10.18
N ILE A 282 3.78 -9.93 9.39
CA ILE A 282 3.37 -10.75 8.24
C ILE A 282 4.53 -10.89 7.25
N GLY A 283 5.20 -9.78 6.90
CA GLY A 283 6.40 -9.81 6.08
C GLY A 283 7.53 -10.65 6.69
N GLN A 284 7.83 -10.44 7.98
CA GLN A 284 8.86 -11.21 8.69
C GLN A 284 8.59 -12.72 8.69
N ALA A 285 7.32 -13.15 8.73
CA ALA A 285 6.96 -14.56 8.70
C ALA A 285 7.36 -15.24 7.38
N VAL A 286 7.43 -14.50 6.28
CA VAL A 286 7.79 -15.01 4.94
C VAL A 286 9.21 -14.64 4.49
N GLN A 287 10.01 -13.98 5.35
CA GLN A 287 11.34 -13.47 4.98
C GLN A 287 12.28 -14.57 4.45
N ASP A 288 12.21 -15.79 4.99
CA ASP A 288 13.11 -16.88 4.61
C ASP A 288 12.83 -17.43 3.21
N LEU A 289 11.64 -17.17 2.63
CA LEU A 289 11.34 -17.54 1.23
C LEU A 289 12.33 -16.91 0.24
N ARG A 290 12.84 -15.71 0.57
CA ARG A 290 13.87 -15.04 -0.21
C ARG A 290 15.14 -15.88 -0.37
N LYS A 291 15.53 -16.58 0.70
CA LYS A 291 16.71 -17.47 0.74
C LYS A 291 16.48 -18.78 0.00
N GLU A 292 15.23 -19.09 -0.30
CA GLU A 292 14.82 -20.26 -1.08
C GLU A 292 14.76 -19.94 -2.59
N GLY A 293 15.02 -18.69 -2.97
CA GLY A 293 14.92 -18.20 -4.35
C GLY A 293 13.50 -17.81 -4.75
N VAL A 294 12.65 -17.48 -3.78
CA VAL A 294 11.29 -16.96 -4.03
C VAL A 294 11.31 -15.44 -4.00
N LEU A 295 10.73 -14.84 -5.05
CA LEU A 295 10.56 -13.39 -5.13
C LEU A 295 9.31 -12.98 -4.33
N VAL A 296 9.48 -12.12 -3.33
CA VAL A 296 8.38 -11.57 -2.53
C VAL A 296 8.06 -10.15 -3.00
N ILE A 297 6.83 -9.96 -3.50
CA ILE A 297 6.30 -8.67 -3.94
C ILE A 297 5.06 -8.33 -3.12
N SER A 298 4.89 -7.07 -2.72
CA SER A 298 3.63 -6.57 -2.16
C SER A 298 3.17 -5.36 -2.96
N GLY A 299 1.93 -5.39 -3.45
CA GLY A 299 1.34 -4.36 -4.30
C GLY A 299 0.45 -3.39 -3.51
N GLY A 300 0.63 -2.09 -3.74
CA GLY A 300 -0.16 -1.02 -3.14
C GLY A 300 0.02 0.31 -3.88
N LEU A 301 -0.22 1.44 -3.23
CA LEU A 301 0.00 2.81 -3.73
C LEU A 301 0.44 3.74 -2.59
N THR A 302 1.26 4.75 -2.91
CA THR A 302 1.63 5.79 -1.92
C THR A 302 0.57 6.86 -1.78
N VAL A 303 -0.28 7.08 -2.80
CA VAL A 303 -1.48 7.93 -2.72
C VAL A 303 -2.66 7.18 -3.35
N HIS A 304 -3.73 6.98 -2.60
CA HIS A 304 -4.94 6.28 -3.04
C HIS A 304 -6.21 6.86 -2.41
N THR A 305 -6.76 7.89 -3.06
CA THR A 305 -7.99 8.55 -2.61
C THR A 305 -8.92 8.86 -3.77
N PHE A 306 -10.18 8.43 -3.66
CA PHE A 306 -11.24 8.87 -4.58
C PHE A 306 -12.05 10.05 -4.04
N GLN A 307 -11.64 10.61 -2.88
CA GLN A 307 -12.27 11.81 -2.31
C GLN A 307 -11.78 13.08 -3.02
N ASP A 308 -10.57 13.04 -3.57
CA ASP A 308 -10.00 14.14 -4.35
C ASP A 308 -9.18 13.64 -5.55
N PHE A 309 -9.72 13.85 -6.75
CA PHE A 309 -9.04 13.47 -7.99
C PHE A 309 -7.81 14.34 -8.32
N SER A 310 -7.66 15.51 -7.69
CA SER A 310 -6.44 16.33 -7.86
C SER A 310 -5.19 15.59 -7.37
N ALA A 311 -5.36 14.65 -6.43
CA ALA A 311 -4.29 13.91 -5.79
C ALA A 311 -3.57 12.91 -6.70
N PHE A 312 -4.08 12.62 -7.92
CA PHE A 312 -3.52 11.59 -8.80
C PHE A 312 -2.48 12.10 -9.82
N SER A 313 -2.07 13.37 -9.74
CA SER A 313 -0.97 13.89 -10.54
C SER A 313 -0.18 14.92 -9.75
N LEU A 314 1.15 14.88 -9.89
CA LEU A 314 2.04 15.87 -9.30
C LEU A 314 1.73 17.30 -9.78
N GLU A 315 1.16 17.45 -10.99
CA GLU A 315 0.80 18.75 -11.56
C GLU A 315 -0.44 19.37 -10.88
N THR A 316 -1.28 18.55 -10.27
CA THR A 316 -2.57 18.99 -9.69
C THR A 316 -2.66 18.80 -8.19
N ALA A 317 -1.74 18.03 -7.60
CA ALA A 317 -1.75 17.69 -6.19
C ALA A 317 -1.44 18.90 -5.30
N GLY A 318 -2.20 19.04 -4.22
CA GLY A 318 -1.92 20.01 -3.16
C GLY A 318 -0.62 19.71 -2.40
N GLU A 319 -0.16 20.70 -1.62
CA GLU A 319 1.06 20.61 -0.81
C GLU A 319 0.99 19.46 0.20
N GLU A 320 -0.19 19.15 0.73
CA GLU A 320 -0.37 18.09 1.72
C GLU A 320 -0.09 16.70 1.13
N TYR A 321 -0.48 16.47 -0.13
CA TYR A 321 -0.23 15.21 -0.82
C TYR A 321 1.24 15.06 -1.21
N THR A 322 1.86 16.12 -1.70
CA THR A 322 3.28 16.11 -2.08
C THR A 322 4.18 15.99 -0.84
N ALA A 323 3.85 16.66 0.27
CA ALA A 323 4.53 16.51 1.55
C ALA A 323 4.39 15.09 2.11
N TRP A 324 3.19 14.51 2.02
CA TRP A 324 2.96 13.11 2.40
C TRP A 324 3.81 12.15 1.56
N ASP A 325 3.74 12.22 0.23
CA ASP A 325 4.49 11.29 -0.61
C ASP A 325 5.98 11.45 -0.36
N LYS A 326 6.48 12.69 -0.22
CA LYS A 326 7.87 12.97 0.19
C LYS A 326 8.23 12.24 1.48
N ALA A 327 7.41 12.37 2.52
CA ALA A 327 7.64 11.72 3.82
C ALA A 327 7.75 10.19 3.70
N VAL A 328 6.98 9.55 2.82
CA VAL A 328 7.08 8.10 2.58
C VAL A 328 8.48 7.70 2.07
N GLY A 329 8.98 8.39 1.04
CA GLY A 329 10.31 8.09 0.49
C GLY A 329 11.43 8.45 1.46
N ASP A 330 11.31 9.59 2.16
CA ASP A 330 12.28 9.98 3.20
C ASP A 330 12.37 8.89 4.29
N ALA A 331 11.24 8.34 4.72
CA ALA A 331 11.20 7.26 5.71
C ALA A 331 11.87 5.98 5.21
N VAL A 332 11.75 5.63 3.93
CA VAL A 332 12.45 4.48 3.31
C VAL A 332 13.96 4.70 3.25
N GLU A 333 14.41 5.93 3.01
CA GLU A 333 15.83 6.28 2.85
C GLU A 333 16.57 6.59 4.16
N VAL A 334 15.90 6.57 5.32
CA VAL A 334 16.56 6.71 6.63
C VAL A 334 17.69 5.68 6.74
N GLU A 335 18.94 6.13 6.90
CA GLU A 335 20.12 5.26 6.80
C GLU A 335 20.10 4.12 7.84
N ASP A 336 19.91 4.47 9.12
CA ASP A 336 19.85 3.51 10.22
C ASP A 336 18.60 2.62 10.14
N PRO A 337 18.75 1.28 10.09
CA PRO A 337 17.65 0.33 10.03
C PRO A 337 16.58 0.44 11.13
N THR A 338 17.01 0.73 12.36
CA THR A 338 16.10 0.84 13.50
C THR A 338 15.29 2.12 13.40
N GLU A 339 15.94 3.24 13.09
CA GLU A 339 15.26 4.52 12.88
C GLU A 339 14.38 4.51 11.63
N ARG A 340 14.77 3.79 10.56
CA ARG A 340 13.93 3.57 9.37
C ARG A 340 12.63 2.88 9.74
N THR A 341 12.70 1.82 10.55
CA THR A 341 11.51 1.10 11.03
C THR A 341 10.57 2.04 11.79
N LYS A 342 11.12 2.85 12.70
CA LYS A 342 10.35 3.84 13.46
C LYS A 342 9.72 4.90 12.54
N ALA A 343 10.48 5.42 11.58
CA ALA A 343 10.00 6.39 10.60
C ALA A 343 8.83 5.83 9.80
N LEU A 344 8.97 4.61 9.25
CA LEU A 344 7.91 3.93 8.51
C LEU A 344 6.65 3.75 9.36
N LEU A 345 6.78 3.30 10.61
CA LEU A 345 5.63 3.10 11.50
C LEU A 345 4.95 4.41 11.91
N SER A 346 5.68 5.52 11.93
CA SER A 346 5.12 6.85 12.21
C SER A 346 4.31 7.46 11.07
N LEU A 347 4.42 6.93 9.83
CA LEU A 347 3.80 7.51 8.64
C LEU A 347 2.27 7.62 8.76
N THR A 348 1.61 6.68 9.42
CA THR A 348 0.14 6.71 9.61
C THR A 348 -0.33 7.87 10.51
N SER A 349 0.58 8.52 11.24
CA SER A 349 0.32 9.73 12.02
C SER A 349 0.61 11.02 11.24
N HIS A 350 1.15 10.95 10.02
CA HIS A 350 1.42 12.12 9.19
C HIS A 350 0.10 12.82 8.81
N PRO A 351 0.02 14.18 8.84
CA PRO A 351 -1.23 14.90 8.54
C PRO A 351 -1.83 14.58 7.17
N GLY A 352 -0.98 14.37 6.16
CA GLY A 352 -1.42 14.01 4.81
C GLY A 352 -1.86 12.55 4.63
N PHE A 353 -1.66 11.68 5.63
CA PHE A 353 -1.98 10.25 5.51
C PHE A 353 -3.46 10.02 5.22
N ARG A 354 -4.37 10.63 5.99
CA ARG A 354 -5.83 10.43 5.81
C ARG A 354 -6.39 11.10 4.56
N LEU A 355 -5.70 12.12 4.05
CA LEU A 355 -6.04 12.71 2.76
C LEU A 355 -5.69 11.75 1.61
N ALA A 356 -4.48 11.17 1.68
CA ALA A 356 -3.98 10.23 0.68
C ALA A 356 -4.61 8.85 0.77
N HIS A 357 -5.05 8.44 1.95
CA HIS A 357 -5.58 7.11 2.28
C HIS A 357 -6.77 7.23 3.23
N PRO A 358 -8.01 7.37 2.70
CA PRO A 358 -9.22 7.34 3.54
C PRO A 358 -9.33 6.05 4.35
N ARG A 359 -8.77 4.97 3.80
CA ARG A 359 -8.52 3.67 4.43
C ARG A 359 -7.10 3.24 4.09
N GLU A 360 -6.47 2.48 4.97
CA GLU A 360 -5.05 2.17 4.93
C GLU A 360 -4.70 1.09 3.90
N ASP A 361 -5.68 0.37 3.33
CA ASP A 361 -5.50 -0.84 2.52
C ASP A 361 -4.42 -0.77 1.44
N HIS A 362 -4.39 0.27 0.62
CA HIS A 362 -3.38 0.41 -0.45
C HIS A 362 -2.00 0.84 0.07
N PHE A 363 -1.90 1.35 1.30
CA PHE A 363 -0.63 1.73 1.89
C PHE A 363 0.03 0.58 2.67
N ILE A 364 -0.78 -0.21 3.39
CA ILE A 364 -0.30 -1.26 4.29
C ILE A 364 0.63 -2.30 3.66
N PRO A 365 0.50 -2.71 2.38
CA PRO A 365 1.42 -3.64 1.74
C PRO A 365 2.90 -3.21 1.81
N LEU A 366 3.19 -1.90 1.94
CA LEU A 366 4.55 -1.40 2.19
C LEU A 366 5.22 -2.10 3.38
N TYR A 367 4.47 -2.32 4.45
CA TYR A 367 4.98 -2.98 5.66
C TYR A 367 5.22 -4.47 5.45
N VAL A 368 4.48 -5.13 4.53
CA VAL A 368 4.75 -6.53 4.19
C VAL A 368 6.09 -6.66 3.47
N ALA A 369 6.35 -5.84 2.44
CA ALA A 369 7.66 -5.82 1.77
C ALA A 369 8.80 -5.45 2.73
N ALA A 370 8.61 -4.44 3.58
CA ALA A 370 9.59 -4.07 4.58
C ALA A 370 9.87 -5.25 5.52
N GLY A 371 8.85 -5.85 6.12
CA GLY A 371 9.00 -6.99 7.01
C GLY A 371 9.69 -8.19 6.35
N ALA A 372 9.36 -8.48 5.08
CA ALA A 372 9.97 -9.57 4.33
C ALA A 372 11.45 -9.31 3.99
N GLY A 373 11.86 -8.04 3.88
CA GLY A 373 13.26 -7.67 3.65
C GLY A 373 14.08 -7.39 4.91
N GLY A 374 13.49 -7.42 6.10
CA GLY A 374 14.21 -7.14 7.34
C GLY A 374 14.71 -8.41 8.01
N VAL A 375 15.96 -8.42 8.45
CA VAL A 375 16.47 -9.48 9.32
C VAL A 375 16.08 -9.18 10.76
N GLY A 376 15.28 -10.07 11.35
CA GLY A 376 14.86 -10.07 12.75
C GLY A 376 13.80 -11.15 13.00
N SER A 377 13.76 -11.71 14.21
CA SER A 377 12.77 -12.71 14.58
C SER A 377 11.38 -12.05 14.75
N PRO A 378 10.27 -12.70 14.33
CA PRO A 378 8.90 -12.24 14.66
C PRO A 378 8.66 -12.08 16.16
N GLN A 379 9.49 -12.71 17.00
CA GLN A 379 9.44 -12.67 18.47
C GLN A 379 10.37 -11.61 19.08
N GLU A 380 11.25 -10.95 18.29
CA GLU A 380 12.07 -9.87 18.80
C GLU A 380 11.20 -8.64 19.08
N LYS A 381 11.40 -8.04 20.27
CA LYS A 381 10.74 -6.79 20.67
C LYS A 381 11.02 -5.71 19.62
N GLU A 382 9.98 -4.94 19.29
CA GLU A 382 9.98 -3.82 18.34
C GLU A 382 11.32 -3.08 18.31
N GLY A 383 11.99 -3.07 17.15
CA GLY A 383 13.11 -2.16 16.90
C GLY A 383 14.48 -2.76 16.60
N LYS A 384 14.60 -4.01 16.11
CA LYS A 384 15.89 -4.53 15.58
C LYS A 384 15.78 -5.19 14.21
N LEU A 385 14.92 -4.65 13.33
CA LEU A 385 14.94 -5.07 11.94
C LEU A 385 16.12 -4.41 11.21
N ASN A 386 17.05 -5.21 10.68
CA ASN A 386 18.08 -4.71 9.79
C ASN A 386 17.52 -4.56 8.36
N LEU A 387 16.80 -3.46 8.10
CA LEU A 387 16.20 -3.10 6.82
C LEU A 387 17.12 -2.22 5.98
N LYS A 388 18.11 -2.76 5.28
CA LYS A 388 18.71 -2.01 4.18
C LYS A 388 17.64 -1.83 3.08
N ALA A 389 17.32 -0.59 2.73
CA ALA A 389 16.24 -0.28 1.80
C ALA A 389 16.62 0.86 0.85
N LYS A 390 15.96 0.92 -0.31
CA LYS A 390 16.16 1.98 -1.30
C LYS A 390 14.86 2.27 -2.05
N VAL A 391 14.71 3.52 -2.51
CA VAL A 391 13.71 3.88 -3.51
C VAL A 391 14.15 3.40 -4.89
N LEU A 392 13.31 2.62 -5.55
CA LEU A 392 13.55 2.19 -6.93
C LEU A 392 12.97 3.16 -7.95
N SER A 393 11.82 3.74 -7.64
CA SER A 393 11.13 4.66 -8.53
C SER A 393 10.36 5.69 -7.72
N ARG A 394 10.60 6.97 -8.01
CA ARG A 394 9.94 8.11 -7.35
C ARG A 394 8.82 8.70 -8.19
N ILE A 395 7.96 7.83 -8.68
CA ILE A 395 6.72 8.24 -9.35
C ILE A 395 5.74 8.71 -8.28
N TYR A 396 5.23 9.92 -8.43
CA TYR A 396 4.25 10.49 -7.51
C TYR A 396 2.98 9.61 -7.45
N GLY A 397 2.51 9.33 -6.23
CA GLY A 397 1.38 8.44 -5.92
C GLY A 397 1.64 6.95 -6.10
N GLY A 398 2.75 6.59 -6.77
CA GLY A 398 3.08 5.22 -7.17
C GLY A 398 4.58 4.93 -7.04
N SER A 399 5.21 5.35 -5.96
CA SER A 399 6.61 5.03 -5.72
C SER A 399 6.79 3.54 -5.42
N SER A 400 7.93 2.98 -5.83
CA SER A 400 8.27 1.57 -5.59
C SER A 400 9.58 1.46 -4.82
N PHE A 401 9.67 0.48 -3.92
CA PHE A 401 10.76 0.36 -2.95
C PHE A 401 11.31 -1.06 -2.89
N VAL A 402 12.57 -1.18 -2.51
CA VAL A 402 13.24 -2.47 -2.27
C VAL A 402 13.73 -2.55 -0.83
N PHE A 403 13.65 -3.73 -0.23
CA PHE A 403 14.08 -4.03 1.13
C PHE A 403 14.96 -5.29 1.19
N GLY A 404 15.89 -5.31 2.14
CA GLY A 404 16.82 -6.42 2.37
C GLY A 404 17.93 -6.51 1.32
N LEU A 405 18.58 -5.37 1.06
CA LEU A 405 19.77 -5.25 0.22
C LEU A 405 21.03 -5.66 1.03
N GLU A 406 21.18 -6.94 1.35
CA GLU A 406 22.27 -7.40 2.24
C GLU A 406 23.64 -7.48 1.57
#